data_AF-A0A2K4MNX4-F1
#
_entry.id   AF-A0A2K4MNX4-F1
#
_cell.length_a   1.000
_cell.length_b   1.000
_cell.length_c   1.000
_cell.angle_alpha   90.00
_cell.angle_beta   90.00
_cell.angle_gamma   90.00
#
_symmetry.space_group_name_H-M   'P 1'
#
loop_
_entity.id
_entity.type
_entity.pdbx_description
1 polymer ?
#
loop_
_entity_poly.entity_id
_entity_poly.type
_entity_poly.pdbx_seq_one_letter_code
_entity_poly.pdbx_strand_id
1 'polypeptide(L)'
;MKSILLPVAALLIASAAFADEPAKPVITGHILRFDSACDFTESNVRIQRDAILVDASLKSDAAARMKQASRDFLGQPVVIVINNVPISAPVMAGQLSGDKARFSVARDAAAKLLPSLLATTCYQVQPQAK
;
A
#
# COMPACT_ATOMS: atom_id res chain seq x y z
N MET A 1 -33.30 64.86 22.41
CA MET A 1 -32.09 64.07 22.07
C MET A 1 -32.51 62.61 22.09
N LYS A 2 -32.44 61.92 20.95
CA LYS A 2 -33.06 60.62 20.71
C LYS A 2 -31.94 59.62 20.43
N SER A 3 -31.59 58.80 21.41
CA SER A 3 -30.55 57.78 21.29
C SER A 3 -31.12 56.54 20.60
N ILE A 4 -30.54 56.19 19.45
CA ILE A 4 -30.91 55.02 18.65
C ILE A 4 -30.09 53.83 19.18
N LEU A 5 -30.76 52.82 19.75
CA LEU A 5 -30.17 51.50 20.02
C LEU A 5 -30.13 50.70 18.71
N LEU A 6 -28.94 50.23 18.34
CA LEU A 6 -28.73 49.19 17.30
C LEU A 6 -28.51 47.84 18.01
N PRO A 7 -29.19 46.74 17.62
CA PRO A 7 -28.84 45.42 18.09
C PRO A 7 -27.74 44.83 17.18
N VAL A 8 -26.61 44.46 17.81
CA VAL A 8 -25.53 43.69 17.19
C VAL A 8 -25.98 42.24 17.12
N ALA A 9 -26.35 41.77 15.92
CA ALA A 9 -26.57 40.35 15.65
C ALA A 9 -25.23 39.71 15.27
N ALA A 10 -24.61 38.98 16.20
CA ALA A 10 -23.42 38.19 15.95
C ALA A 10 -23.80 36.92 15.16
N LEU A 11 -23.47 36.88 13.87
CA LEU A 11 -23.63 35.71 13.02
C LEU A 11 -22.42 34.79 13.23
N LEU A 12 -22.58 33.73 14.05
CA LEU A 12 -21.59 32.66 14.20
C LEU A 12 -21.67 31.73 12.98
N ILE A 13 -20.79 31.94 12.00
CA ILE A 13 -20.60 31.02 10.88
C ILE A 13 -19.71 29.88 11.38
N ALA A 14 -20.32 28.76 11.77
CA ALA A 14 -19.60 27.54 12.07
C ALA A 14 -19.08 26.92 10.77
N SER A 15 -17.84 27.22 10.42
CA SER A 15 -17.12 26.57 9.33
C SER A 15 -16.81 25.13 9.72
N ALA A 16 -17.66 24.18 9.31
CA ALA A 16 -17.32 22.77 9.35
C ALA A 16 -16.19 22.53 8.35
N ALA A 17 -14.95 22.51 8.83
CA ALA A 17 -13.83 22.01 8.08
C ALA A 17 -14.01 20.48 7.96
N PHE A 18 -14.56 20.04 6.83
CA PHE A 18 -14.39 18.67 6.38
C PHE A 18 -12.88 18.53 6.16
N ALA A 19 -12.20 17.86 7.08
CA ALA A 19 -10.83 17.44 6.85
C ALA A 19 -10.88 16.53 5.63
N ASP A 20 -10.40 17.03 4.50
CA ASP A 20 -10.06 16.21 3.34
C ASP A 20 -9.13 15.11 3.83
N GLU A 21 -9.66 13.91 4.04
CA GLU A 21 -8.83 12.73 4.19
C GLU A 21 -7.92 12.72 2.94
N PRO A 22 -6.59 12.66 3.10
CA PRO A 22 -5.69 12.70 1.97
C PRO A 22 -6.10 11.57 1.02
N ALA A 23 -6.50 11.94 -0.19
CA ALA A 23 -6.97 11.02 -1.20
C ALA A 23 -5.97 9.86 -1.31
N LYS A 24 -6.37 8.67 -0.87
CA LYS A 24 -5.55 7.46 -1.03
C LYS A 24 -5.28 7.35 -2.53
N PRO A 25 -4.01 7.25 -2.95
CA PRO A 25 -3.69 7.18 -4.37
C PRO A 25 -4.52 6.05 -5.00
N VAL A 26 -5.30 6.41 -6.03
CA VAL A 26 -6.10 5.45 -6.79
C VAL A 26 -5.11 4.62 -7.60
N ILE A 27 -4.73 3.47 -7.06
CA ILE A 27 -3.91 2.50 -7.79
C ILE A 27 -4.84 1.79 -8.78
N THR A 28 -4.74 2.12 -10.07
CA THR A 28 -5.48 1.46 -11.15
C THR A 28 -4.68 0.26 -11.67
N GLY A 29 -5.31 -0.91 -11.80
CA GLY A 29 -4.70 -2.12 -12.36
C GLY A 29 -4.92 -3.37 -11.50
N HIS A 30 -4.31 -4.48 -11.88
CA HIS A 30 -4.27 -5.69 -11.05
C HIS A 30 -3.33 -5.45 -9.87
N ILE A 31 -3.84 -5.57 -8.64
CA ILE A 31 -3.06 -5.28 -7.43
C ILE A 31 -2.83 -6.58 -6.66
N LEU A 32 -1.56 -6.85 -6.35
CA LEU A 32 -1.18 -7.90 -5.41
C LEU A 32 -0.64 -7.26 -4.14
N ARG A 33 -1.34 -7.47 -3.03
CA ARG A 33 -1.03 -6.89 -1.72
C ARG A 33 -0.35 -7.90 -0.81
N PHE A 34 0.70 -7.43 -0.15
CA PHE A 34 1.39 -8.11 0.92
C PHE A 34 1.53 -7.19 2.14
N ASP A 35 1.52 -7.79 3.32
CA ASP A 35 1.94 -7.19 4.58
C ASP A 35 3.14 -7.99 5.10
N SER A 36 4.28 -7.35 5.30
CA SER A 36 5.52 -8.05 5.65
C SER A 36 5.43 -8.78 6.98
N ALA A 37 4.66 -8.28 7.96
CA ALA A 37 4.47 -8.95 9.23
C ALA A 37 3.53 -10.16 9.11
N CYS A 38 2.50 -10.04 8.27
CA CYS A 38 1.54 -11.11 8.05
C CYS A 38 2.06 -12.20 7.11
N ASP A 39 2.67 -11.80 6.00
CA ASP A 39 2.84 -12.62 4.82
C ASP A 39 4.26 -13.15 4.65
N PHE A 40 5.25 -12.53 5.28
CA PHE A 40 6.65 -12.95 5.14
C PHE A 40 7.07 -13.77 6.36
N THR A 41 7.80 -14.85 6.12
CA THR A 41 8.54 -15.58 7.16
C THR A 41 9.94 -15.03 7.34
N GLU A 42 10.52 -14.51 6.25
CA GLU A 42 11.82 -13.85 6.23
C GLU A 42 11.83 -12.80 5.12
N SER A 43 12.60 -11.72 5.32
CA SER A 43 12.87 -10.74 4.27
C SER A 43 14.32 -10.27 4.32
N ASN A 44 14.94 -10.10 3.15
CA ASN A 44 16.26 -9.53 2.98
C ASN A 44 16.20 -8.35 2.00
N VAL A 45 16.89 -7.26 2.34
CA VAL A 45 17.00 -6.09 1.47
C VAL A 45 18.38 -6.07 0.84
N ARG A 46 18.43 -6.07 -0.49
CA ARG A 46 19.67 -5.87 -1.26
C ARG A 46 19.67 -4.49 -1.91
N ILE A 47 20.66 -3.68 -1.55
CA ILE A 47 20.90 -2.36 -2.15
C ILE A 47 22.03 -2.48 -3.15
N GLN A 48 21.77 -2.06 -4.38
CA GLN A 48 22.74 -1.92 -5.47
C GLN A 48 22.76 -0.45 -5.93
N ARG A 49 23.77 -0.07 -6.72
CA ARG A 49 23.96 1.33 -7.18
C ARG A 49 22.68 1.96 -7.74
N ASP A 50 21.93 1.18 -8.54
CA ASP A 50 20.74 1.67 -9.24
C ASP A 50 19.47 0.86 -8.96
N ALA A 51 19.50 -0.04 -7.97
CA ALA A 51 18.37 -0.91 -7.67
C ALA A 51 18.26 -1.26 -6.18
N ILE A 52 17.03 -1.34 -5.69
CA ILE A 52 16.70 -1.90 -4.37
C ILE A 52 15.83 -3.13 -4.62
N LEU A 53 16.25 -4.26 -4.07
CA LEU A 53 15.54 -5.52 -4.17
C LEU A 53 15.12 -5.98 -2.77
N VAL A 54 13.90 -6.48 -2.67
CA VAL A 54 13.39 -7.17 -1.49
C VAL A 54 13.20 -8.63 -1.84
N ASP A 55 14.01 -9.49 -1.24
CA ASP A 55 13.85 -10.93 -1.28
C ASP A 55 12.99 -11.34 -0.08
N ALA A 56 11.91 -12.07 -0.29
CA ALA A 56 11.01 -12.52 0.77
C ALA A 56 10.72 -14.01 0.65
N SER A 57 10.72 -14.70 1.79
CA SER A 57 10.11 -16.01 1.94
C SER A 57 8.67 -15.79 2.41
N LEU A 58 7.71 -16.30 1.65
CA LEU A 58 6.28 -16.09 1.87
C LEU A 58 5.68 -17.21 2.72
N LYS A 59 4.73 -16.87 3.58
CA LYS A 59 3.83 -17.85 4.21
C LYS A 59 2.92 -18.48 3.16
N SER A 60 2.36 -19.65 3.48
CA SER A 60 1.52 -20.46 2.59
C SER A 60 0.42 -19.64 1.89
N ASP A 61 -0.29 -18.80 2.64
CA ASP A 61 -1.44 -18.05 2.12
C ASP A 61 -1.00 -16.98 1.13
N ALA A 62 0.10 -16.28 1.44
CA ALA A 62 0.69 -15.28 0.55
C ALA A 62 1.27 -15.91 -0.73
N ALA A 63 1.95 -17.05 -0.58
CA ALA A 63 2.44 -17.84 -1.71
C ALA A 63 1.28 -18.32 -2.60
N ALA A 64 0.17 -18.79 -2.00
CA ALA A 64 -1.02 -19.19 -2.73
C ALA A 64 -1.65 -18.02 -3.50
N ARG A 65 -1.77 -16.84 -2.88
CA ARG A 65 -2.25 -15.61 -3.55
C ARG A 65 -1.34 -15.20 -4.71
N MET A 66 -0.02 -15.24 -4.53
CA MET A 66 0.94 -14.93 -5.60
C MET A 66 0.84 -15.94 -6.75
N LYS A 67 0.74 -17.24 -6.44
CA LYS A 67 0.57 -18.31 -7.43
C LYS A 67 -0.75 -18.15 -8.20
N GLN A 68 -1.83 -17.76 -7.54
CA GLN A 68 -3.12 -17.48 -8.18
C GLN A 68 -3.00 -16.26 -9.11
N ALA A 69 -2.45 -15.14 -8.61
CA ALA A 69 -2.23 -13.94 -9.42
C ALA A 69 -1.33 -14.19 -10.64
N SER A 70 -0.32 -15.07 -10.53
CA SER A 70 0.53 -15.45 -11.66
C SER A 70 -0.23 -16.19 -12.78
N ARG A 71 -1.33 -16.88 -12.45
CA ARG A 71 -2.20 -17.51 -13.44
C ARG A 71 -3.20 -16.53 -14.01
N ASP A 72 -3.84 -15.74 -13.15
CA ASP A 72 -4.94 -14.85 -13.52
C ASP A 72 -4.48 -13.67 -14.37
N PHE A 73 -3.27 -13.17 -14.11
CA PHE A 73 -2.74 -11.95 -14.73
C PHE A 73 -1.49 -12.21 -15.57
N LEU A 74 -1.32 -13.43 -16.07
CA LEU A 74 -0.17 -13.81 -16.89
C LEU A 74 0.02 -12.85 -18.08
N GLY A 75 1.22 -12.29 -18.22
CA GLY A 75 1.56 -11.35 -19.29
C GLY A 75 1.00 -9.95 -19.10
N GLN A 76 0.33 -9.67 -17.99
CA GLN A 76 -0.24 -8.36 -17.67
C GLN A 76 0.56 -7.66 -16.56
N PRO A 77 0.60 -6.31 -16.52
CA PRO A 77 1.22 -5.58 -15.42
C PRO A 77 0.42 -5.76 -14.12
N VAL A 78 1.11 -6.07 -13.04
CA VAL A 78 0.53 -6.21 -11.70
C VAL A 78 1.25 -5.29 -10.73
N VAL A 79 0.50 -4.40 -10.09
CA VAL A 79 1.03 -3.50 -9.06
C VAL A 79 1.27 -4.30 -7.78
N ILE A 80 2.53 -4.38 -7.36
CA ILE A 80 2.90 -5.00 -6.09
C ILE A 80 2.86 -3.93 -5.01
N VAL A 81 2.11 -4.21 -3.94
CA VAL A 81 1.99 -3.35 -2.78
C VAL A 81 2.48 -4.14 -1.56
N ILE A 82 3.46 -3.61 -0.84
CA ILE A 82 3.94 -4.16 0.43
C ILE A 82 3.70 -3.12 1.52
N ASN A 83 3.06 -3.49 2.63
CA ASN A 83 2.75 -2.58 3.75
C ASN A 83 2.05 -1.28 3.30
N ASN A 84 1.08 -1.41 2.40
CA ASN A 84 0.37 -0.30 1.76
C ASN A 84 1.24 0.66 0.92
N VAL A 85 2.50 0.32 0.66
CA VAL A 85 3.38 1.05 -0.26
C VAL A 85 3.39 0.34 -1.62
N PRO A 86 2.94 0.97 -2.72
CA PRO A 86 3.17 0.43 -4.05
C PRO A 86 4.67 0.50 -4.37
N ILE A 87 5.27 -0.65 -4.71
CA ILE A 87 6.73 -0.76 -4.85
C ILE A 87 7.18 -0.94 -6.30
N SER A 88 6.33 -1.52 -7.15
CA SER A 88 6.58 -1.72 -8.58
C SER A 88 5.33 -2.21 -9.29
N ALA A 89 5.37 -2.19 -10.63
CA ALA A 89 4.34 -2.75 -11.49
C ALA A 89 4.96 -3.68 -12.57
N PRO A 90 5.60 -4.80 -12.17
CA PRO A 90 6.18 -5.73 -13.13
C PRO A 90 5.10 -6.38 -13.99
N VAL A 91 5.47 -6.74 -15.22
CA VAL A 91 4.69 -7.71 -16.00
C VAL A 91 4.78 -9.05 -15.30
N MET A 92 3.64 -9.65 -14.99
CA MET A 92 3.58 -10.94 -14.33
C MET A 92 4.09 -12.02 -15.28
N ALA A 93 5.26 -12.56 -14.96
CA ALA A 93 5.86 -13.67 -15.68
C ALA A 93 5.21 -15.00 -15.27
N GLY A 94 5.51 -16.06 -16.03
CA GLY A 94 4.97 -17.41 -15.87
C GLY A 94 5.03 -17.97 -14.44
N GLN A 95 4.32 -19.08 -14.25
CA GLN A 95 4.02 -19.69 -12.95
C GLN A 95 5.19 -19.68 -11.96
N LEU A 96 5.11 -18.80 -10.97
CA LEU A 96 6.04 -18.77 -9.85
C LEU A 96 5.88 -20.07 -9.06
N SER A 97 6.93 -20.87 -9.06
CA SER A 97 6.98 -22.16 -8.37
C SER A 97 7.82 -21.99 -7.11
N GLY A 98 7.16 -21.86 -5.96
CA GLY A 98 7.81 -21.76 -4.66
C GLY A 98 7.17 -20.72 -3.74
N ASP A 99 7.77 -20.60 -2.56
CA ASP A 99 7.45 -19.64 -1.50
C ASP A 99 8.36 -18.40 -1.54
N LYS A 100 9.37 -18.37 -2.40
CA LYS A 100 10.31 -17.24 -2.51
C LYS A 100 9.86 -16.24 -3.56
N ALA A 101 9.86 -14.97 -3.19
CA ALA A 101 9.57 -13.85 -4.06
C ALA A 101 10.71 -12.84 -4.05
N ARG A 102 11.01 -12.26 -5.21
CA ARG A 102 11.91 -11.12 -5.35
C ARG A 102 11.14 -9.97 -5.93
N PHE A 103 11.17 -8.84 -5.25
CA PHE A 103 10.51 -7.62 -5.68
C PHE A 103 11.54 -6.54 -5.97
N SER A 104 11.42 -5.92 -7.14
CA SER A 104 12.12 -4.65 -7.40
C SER A 104 11.34 -3.51 -6.75
N VAL A 105 12.06 -2.59 -6.11
CA VAL A 105 11.49 -1.44 -5.41
C VAL A 105 11.90 -0.18 -6.15
N ALA A 106 10.90 0.57 -6.60
CA ALA A 106 11.10 1.89 -7.19
C ALA A 106 11.75 2.85 -6.17
N ARG A 107 12.63 3.74 -6.65
CA ARG A 107 13.46 4.59 -5.78
C ARG A 107 12.62 5.51 -4.90
N ASP A 108 11.51 6.02 -5.41
CA ASP A 108 10.53 6.86 -4.72
C ASP A 108 9.74 6.08 -3.65
N ALA A 109 9.49 4.80 -3.87
CA ALA A 109 8.83 3.92 -2.91
C ALA A 109 9.77 3.48 -1.75
N ALA A 110 11.07 3.39 -2.01
CA ALA A 110 12.04 2.85 -1.05
C ALA A 110 12.09 3.61 0.29
N ALA A 111 12.00 4.94 0.25
CA ALA A 111 12.03 5.77 1.45
C ALA A 111 10.85 5.48 2.41
N LYS A 112 9.71 5.01 1.86
CA LYS A 112 8.52 4.63 2.65
C LYS A 112 8.54 3.14 3.01
N LEU A 113 8.96 2.29 2.08
CA LEU A 113 8.94 0.84 2.27
C LEU A 113 9.95 0.37 3.31
N LEU A 114 11.22 0.77 3.20
CA LEU A 114 12.31 0.18 3.98
C LEU A 114 12.09 0.24 5.50
N PRO A 115 11.66 1.38 6.08
CA PRO A 115 11.36 1.43 7.51
C PRO A 115 10.17 0.52 7.89
N SER A 116 9.19 0.35 7.00
CA SER A 116 7.99 -0.45 7.27
C SER A 116 8.26 -1.95 7.32
N LEU A 117 9.32 -2.45 6.68
CA LEU A 117 9.65 -3.88 6.67
C LEU A 117 10.03 -4.42 8.05
N LEU A 118 10.36 -3.53 8.99
CA LEU A 118 10.64 -3.86 10.39
C LEU A 118 9.38 -3.91 11.26
N ALA A 119 8.21 -3.62 10.69
CA ALA A 119 6.94 -3.74 11.41
C ALA A 119 6.71 -5.21 11.80
N THR A 120 6.34 -5.42 13.06
CA THR A 120 6.03 -6.75 13.61
C THR A 120 4.53 -6.98 13.78
N THR A 121 3.73 -5.92 13.66
CA THR A 121 2.27 -5.99 13.78
C THR A 121 1.65 -6.22 12.41
N CYS A 122 0.87 -7.29 12.31
CA CYS A 122 0.13 -7.68 11.11
C CYS A 122 -1.19 -6.89 11.04
N TYR A 123 -1.38 -6.10 9.98
CA TYR A 123 -2.63 -5.36 9.74
C TYR A 123 -3.33 -5.92 8.51
N GLN A 124 -4.04 -7.04 8.68
CA GLN A 124 -4.91 -7.52 7.62
C GLN A 124 -6.17 -6.66 7.54
N VAL A 125 -6.31 -5.92 6.45
CA VAL A 125 -7.62 -5.38 6.06
C VAL A 125 -8.49 -6.57 5.66
N GLN A 126 -9.40 -6.96 6.54
CA GLN A 126 -10.41 -7.96 6.20
C GLN A 126 -11.14 -7.50 4.92
N PRO A 127 -11.39 -8.39 3.95
CA PRO A 127 -12.27 -8.07 2.84
C PRO A 127 -13.59 -7.59 3.44
N GLN A 128 -14.05 -6.40 3.07
CA GLN A 128 -15.39 -5.98 3.47
C GLN A 128 -16.37 -7.04 2.96
N ALA A 129 -17.13 -7.62 3.88
CA ALA A 129 -18.23 -8.51 3.55
C ALA A 129 -19.16 -7.74 2.60
N LYS A 130 -19.42 -8.35 1.45
CA LYS A 130 -20.30 -7.81 0.42
C LYS A 130 -21.75 -7.83 0.87
#